data_AF-A0A2V8H5G3-F1
#
_entry.id   AF-A0A2V8H5G3-F1
#
_cell.length_a   1.000
_cell.length_b   1.000
_cell.length_c   1.000
_cell.angle_alpha   90.00
_cell.angle_beta   90.00
_cell.angle_gamma   90.00
#
_symmetry.space_group_name_H-M   'P 1'
#
loop_
_entity.id
_entity.type
_entity.pdbx_description
1 polymer ?
#
loop_
_entity_poly.entity_id
_entity_poly.type
_entity_poly.pdbx_seq_one_letter_code
_entity_poly.pdbx_strand_id
1 'polypeptide(L)' 'MKPMPAILFSIALLALICAPVYGQWVKVPAGGIPRGADGKPNLSAPAPRTADGHPDLSGV' A
#
# COMPACT_ATOMS: atom_id res chain seq x y z
N MET A 1 -14.37 47.10 -4.66
CA MET A 1 -15.08 45.81 -4.70
C MET A 1 -14.16 44.77 -4.09
N LYS A 2 -14.54 44.14 -2.96
CA LYS A 2 -13.68 43.17 -2.25
C LYS A 2 -13.54 41.90 -3.12
N PRO A 3 -12.32 41.37 -3.34
CA PRO A 3 -12.10 40.20 -4.21
C PRO A 3 -12.46 38.88 -3.52
N MET A 4 -13.53 38.88 -2.70
CA MET A 4 -14.04 37.71 -2.00
C MET A 4 -14.28 36.49 -2.91
N PRO A 5 -14.83 36.62 -4.14
CA PRO A 5 -15.01 35.45 -4.99
C PRO A 5 -13.69 34.87 -5.51
N ALA A 6 -12.69 35.72 -5.77
CA ALA A 6 -11.37 35.27 -6.22
C ALA A 6 -10.62 34.52 -5.11
N ILE A 7 -10.74 34.99 -3.86
CA ILE A 7 -10.13 34.31 -2.70
C ILE A 7 -10.76 32.94 -2.49
N LEU A 8 -12.09 32.84 -2.53
CA LEU A 8 -12.80 31.57 -2.39
C LEU A 8 -12.41 30.58 -3.49
N PHE A 9 -12.28 31.05 -4.73
CA PHE A 9 -11.84 30.23 -5.85
C PHE A 9 -10.42 29.69 -5.66
N SER A 10 -9.47 30.55 -5.23
CA SER A 10 -8.09 30.13 -4.95
C SER A 10 -8.01 29.10 -3.81
N ILE A 11 -8.82 29.26 -2.77
CA ILE A 11 -8.89 28.29 -1.66
C ILE A 11 -9.42 26.94 -2.15
N ALA A 12 -10.49 26.94 -2.95
CA ALA A 12 -11.06 25.72 -3.51
C ALA A 12 -10.06 24.99 -4.43
N LEU A 13 -9.32 25.74 -5.26
CA LEU A 13 -8.30 25.18 -6.14
C LEU A 13 -7.15 24.55 -5.34
N LEU A 14 -6.68 25.24 -4.30
CA LEU A 14 -5.61 24.73 -3.44
C LEU A 14 -6.03 23.43 -2.71
N ALA A 15 -7.25 23.37 -2.21
CA ALA A 15 -7.79 22.17 -1.56
C ALA A 15 -7.87 20.97 -2.51
N LEU A 16 -8.22 21.21 -3.78
CA LEU A 16 -8.29 20.15 -4.80
C LEU A 16 -6.90 19.61 -5.16
N ILE A 17 -5.89 20.48 -5.26
CA ILE A 17 -4.50 20.08 -5.55
C ILE A 17 -3.87 19.33 -4.38
N CYS A 18 -4.20 19.70 -3.14
CA CYS A 18 -3.73 19.03 -1.93
C CYS A 18 -4.53 17.77 -1.56
N ALA A 19 -5.47 17.32 -2.40
CA ALA A 19 -6.19 16.08 -2.13
C ALA A 19 -5.18 14.92 -2.03
N PRO A 20 -5.19 14.15 -0.93
CA PRO A 20 -4.30 13.02 -0.81
C PRO A 20 -4.65 12.01 -1.90
N VAL A 21 -3.67 11.70 -2.76
CA VAL A 21 -3.77 10.53 -3.63
C VAL A 21 -3.69 9.34 -2.69
N TYR A 22 -4.81 8.66 -2.46
CA TYR A 22 -4.79 7.35 -1.82
C TYR A 22 -3.91 6.46 -2.69
N GLY A 23 -2.69 6.16 -2.23
CA GLY A 23 -1.89 5.11 -2.83
C GLY A 23 -2.64 3.81 -2.66
N GLN A 24 -3.39 3.36 -3.68
CA GLN A 24 -3.81 1.98 -3.74
C GLN A 24 -2.56 1.15 -3.98
N TRP A 25 -1.97 0.67 -2.88
CA TRP A 25 -1.02 -0.41 -2.91
C TRP A 25 -1.59 -1.49 -3.81
N VAL A 26 -0.86 -1.83 -4.88
CA VAL A 26 -1.24 -2.95 -5.73
C VAL A 26 -1.34 -4.16 -4.80
N LYS A 27 -2.50 -4.83 -4.78
CA LYS A 27 -2.64 -6.13 -4.13
C LYS A 27 -1.86 -7.15 -4.97
N VAL A 28 -0.54 -7.10 -4.88
CA VAL A 28 0.33 -8.13 -5.41
C VAL A 28 0.17 -9.32 -4.47
N PRO A 29 -0.36 -10.46 -4.93
CA PRO A 29 -0.27 -11.69 -4.14
C PRO A 29 1.21 -11.94 -3.93
N ALA A 30 1.68 -11.88 -2.67
CA ALA A 30 3.08 -12.15 -2.42
C ALA A 30 3.37 -13.59 -2.86
N GLY A 31 4.25 -13.73 -3.86
CA GLY A 31 4.69 -15.03 -4.34
C GLY A 31 5.35 -15.78 -3.19
N GLY A 32 5.02 -17.07 -3.05
CA GLY A 32 5.66 -17.92 -2.05
C GLY A 32 5.04 -17.91 -0.65
N ILE A 33 3.90 -17.24 -0.40
CA ILE A 33 3.16 -17.44 0.87
C ILE A 33 2.64 -18.88 0.92
N PRO A 34 3.06 -19.69 1.92
CA PRO A 34 2.51 -21.02 2.12
C PRO A 34 1.01 -20.94 2.38
N ARG A 35 0.23 -21.68 1.61
CA ARG A 35 -1.23 -21.77 1.78
C ARG A 35 -1.64 -23.14 2.29
N GLY A 36 -2.70 -23.17 3.09
CA GLY A 36 -3.33 -24.40 3.54
C GLY A 36 -4.15 -25.06 2.43
N ALA A 37 -4.66 -26.26 2.71
CA ALA A 37 -5.57 -26.97 1.81
C ALA A 37 -6.87 -26.19 1.52
N ASP A 38 -7.25 -25.26 2.39
CA ASP A 38 -8.39 -24.34 2.22
C ASP A 38 -8.06 -23.10 1.38
N GLY A 39 -6.83 -22.99 0.87
CA GLY A 39 -6.35 -21.88 0.05
C GLY A 39 -6.05 -20.60 0.83
N LYS A 40 -6.21 -20.59 2.16
CA LYS A 40 -5.86 -19.45 3.02
C LYS A 40 -4.39 -19.46 3.39
N PRO A 41 -3.79 -18.31 3.77
CA PRO A 41 -2.43 -18.27 4.29
C PRO A 41 -2.26 -19.18 5.52
N ASN A 42 -1.22 -20.01 5.52
CA ASN A 42 -0.86 -20.84 6.67
C ASN A 42 0.02 -20.04 7.64
N LEU A 43 -0.57 -19.53 8.72
CA LEU A 43 0.13 -18.75 9.75
C LEU A 43 1.04 -19.59 10.67
N SER A 44 0.96 -20.92 10.58
CA SER A 44 1.82 -21.85 11.31
C SER A 44 2.99 -22.36 10.46
N ALA A 45 3.14 -21.88 9.22
CA ALA A 45 4.24 -22.28 8.36
C ALA A 45 5.59 -21.74 8.87
N PRO A 46 6.70 -22.47 8.70
CA PRO A 46 8.04 -21.94 8.94
C PRO A 46 8.32 -20.71 8.06
N ALA A 47 9.15 -19.80 8.56
CA ALA A 47 9.62 -18.66 7.75
C ALA A 47 10.36 -19.14 6.48
N PRO A 48 10.18 -18.46 5.34
CA PRO A 48 10.97 -18.73 4.13
C PRO A 48 12.48 -18.65 4.42
N ARG A 49 13.25 -19.54 3.77
CA ARG A 49 14.70 -19.62 3.92
C ARG A 49 15.39 -19.64 2.56
N THR A 50 16.57 -19.06 2.52
CA THR A 50 17.48 -19.08 1.37
C THR A 50 18.10 -20.47 1.17
N ALA A 51 18.77 -20.68 0.03
CA ALA A 51 19.39 -21.98 -0.29
C ALA A 51 20.49 -22.40 0.70
N ASP A 52 21.12 -21.43 1.35
CA ASP A 52 22.11 -21.57 2.42
C ASP A 52 21.50 -21.64 3.84
N GLY A 53 20.16 -21.59 3.96
CA GLY A 53 19.42 -21.86 5.20
C GLY A 53 19.16 -20.65 6.10
N HIS A 54 19.57 -19.46 5.68
CA HIS A 54 19.29 -18.22 6.41
C HIS A 54 17.82 -17.77 6.19
N PRO A 55 17.23 -17.00 7.12
CA PRO A 55 15.93 -16.38 6.89
C PRO A 55 15.95 -15.52 5.62
N ASP A 56 14.96 -15.68 4.75
CA ASP A 56 14.81 -14.86 3.55
C ASP A 56 14.09 -13.55 3.90
N LEU A 57 14.78 -12.43 3.68
CA LEU A 57 14.30 -11.07 3.97
C LEU A 57 13.95 -10.26 2.71
N SER A 58 13.88 -10.90 1.54
CA SER A 58 13.58 -10.24 0.26
C SER A 58 12.20 -9.58 0.18
N GLY A 59 11.32 -9.84 1.15
CA GLY A 59 9.98 -9.26 1.26
C GLY A 59 9.86 -7.99 2.12
N VAL A 60 10.97 -7.43 2.63
CA VAL A 60 11.01 -6.15 3.38
C VAL A 60 11.30 -4.97 2.44
#